data_AF-A0A7D5MVQ7-F1
#
_entry.id   AF-A0A7D5MVQ7-F1
#
_cell.length_a   1.000
_cell.length_b   1.000
_cell.length_c   1.000
_cell.angle_alpha   90.00
_cell.angle_beta   90.00
_cell.angle_gamma   90.00
#
_symmetry.space_group_name_H-M   'P 1'
#
loop_
_entity.id
_entity.type
_entity.pdbx_description
1 polymer ?
#
loop_
_entity_poly.entity_id
_entity_poly.type
_entity_poly.pdbx_seq_one_letter_code
_entity_poly.pdbx_strand_id
1 'polypeptide(L)'
;MTSLIRCIGSAVVLSGLLGGCTSIDGSYTRVDGAAPARAEDCHVDVYPLPPSQPYTVVSRITVHVDRTHFLGRSLDEPMPELLRQACRSGADAVTNLSEELDSHSESDAYTLTAEGIRLTR
;
A
#
# COMPACT_ATOMS: atom_id res chain seq x y z
N MET A 1 49.84 2.38 12.97
CA MET A 1 49.07 1.56 12.02
C MET A 1 48.99 0.15 12.58
N THR A 2 47.87 -0.20 13.23
CA THR A 2 47.41 -1.59 13.40
C THR A 2 45.93 -1.53 13.79
N SER A 3 45.10 -1.92 12.83
CA SER A 3 43.67 -2.09 12.94
C SER A 3 43.37 -3.31 13.82
N LEU A 4 42.48 -3.17 14.80
CA LEU A 4 41.97 -4.28 15.61
C LEU A 4 40.45 -4.13 15.69
N ILE A 5 39.81 -4.44 14.56
CA ILE A 5 38.36 -4.60 14.46
C ILE A 5 38.02 -5.92 15.17
N ARG A 6 37.49 -5.80 16.39
CA ARG A 6 36.90 -6.93 17.12
C ARG A 6 35.59 -7.32 16.44
N CYS A 7 35.63 -8.37 15.63
CA CYS A 7 34.44 -9.14 15.27
C CYS A 7 33.92 -9.83 16.54
N ILE A 8 33.11 -9.12 17.33
CA ILE A 8 32.30 -9.73 18.37
C ILE A 8 31.17 -10.44 17.65
N GLY A 9 31.36 -11.76 17.52
CA GLY A 9 30.29 -12.67 17.16
C GLY A 9 29.14 -12.52 18.14
N SER A 10 27.95 -12.37 17.60
CA SER A 10 26.71 -12.73 18.27
C SER A 10 25.80 -13.30 17.22
N ALA A 11 25.76 -14.64 17.22
CA ALA A 11 24.77 -15.43 16.55
C ALA A 11 23.38 -14.99 17.02
N VAL A 12 22.64 -14.27 16.17
CA VAL A 12 21.20 -14.10 16.38
C VAL A 12 20.51 -15.21 15.59
N VAL A 13 20.09 -16.18 16.39
CA VAL A 13 19.18 -17.30 16.16
C VAL A 13 18.27 -17.11 14.95
N LEU A 14 18.50 -17.96 13.96
CA LEU A 14 17.62 -18.27 12.84
C LEU A 14 16.40 -19.05 13.38
N SER A 15 15.39 -18.34 13.90
CA SER A 15 14.09 -18.95 14.22
C SER A 15 13.22 -18.99 12.95
N GLY A 16 13.06 -20.19 12.38
CA GLY A 16 12.15 -20.44 11.25
C GLY A 16 10.72 -20.00 11.55
N LEU A 17 10.05 -19.25 10.66
CA LEU A 17 9.53 -19.68 9.35
C LEU A 17 8.53 -20.84 9.46
N LEU A 18 7.44 -20.58 10.18
CA LEU A 18 6.10 -21.13 9.89
C LEU A 18 5.07 -19.99 9.82
N GLY A 19 5.50 -18.79 9.42
CA GLY A 19 4.61 -17.69 9.07
C GLY A 19 4.40 -17.73 7.56
N GLY A 20 3.15 -17.84 7.12
CA GLY A 20 2.83 -17.60 5.71
C GLY A 20 3.42 -16.25 5.28
N CYS A 21 4.15 -16.23 4.18
CA CYS A 21 4.64 -14.99 3.62
C CYS A 21 3.47 -14.33 2.88
N THR A 22 3.07 -13.16 3.36
CA THR A 22 2.28 -12.19 2.60
C THR A 22 3.24 -11.11 2.14
N SER A 23 3.23 -10.81 0.84
CA SER A 23 3.89 -9.63 0.28
C SER A 23 2.84 -8.61 -0.15
N ILE A 24 3.03 -7.36 0.25
CA ILE A 24 2.19 -6.22 -0.13
C ILE A 24 3.12 -5.19 -0.75
N ASP A 25 2.87 -4.83 -2.00
CA ASP A 25 3.61 -3.80 -2.74
C ASP A 25 2.63 -2.73 -3.23
N GLY A 26 2.94 -1.46 -2.99
CA GLY A 26 2.10 -0.33 -3.36
C GLY A 26 2.79 0.63 -4.31
N SER A 27 2.07 1.07 -5.33
CA SER A 27 2.49 2.11 -6.26
C SER A 27 1.37 3.10 -6.57
N TYR A 28 1.74 4.27 -7.09
CA TYR A 28 0.77 5.23 -7.60
C TYR A 28 1.24 5.87 -8.91
N THR A 29 0.27 6.20 -9.76
CA THR A 29 0.45 7.01 -10.97
C THR A 29 -0.29 8.33 -10.79
N ARG A 30 0.39 9.46 -11.03
CA ARG A 30 -0.26 10.78 -11.00
C ARG A 30 -1.12 10.96 -12.25
N VAL A 31 -2.35 11.44 -12.07
CA VAL A 31 -3.32 11.62 -13.17
C VAL A 31 -3.37 13.08 -13.61
N ASP A 32 -3.62 14.00 -12.68
CA ASP A 32 -3.70 15.42 -13.01
C ASP A 32 -3.46 16.30 -11.78
N GLY A 33 -2.92 17.51 -12.01
CA GLY A 33 -2.56 18.46 -10.97
C GLY A 33 -1.34 18.04 -10.14
N ALA A 34 -0.31 18.90 -10.09
CA ALA A 34 0.81 18.68 -9.18
C ALA A 34 0.34 18.89 -7.73
N ALA A 35 -0.18 17.85 -7.09
CA ALA A 35 -0.32 17.82 -5.65
C ALA A 35 1.06 17.58 -5.02
N PRO A 36 1.49 18.42 -4.06
CA PRO A 36 2.73 18.15 -3.33
C PRO A 36 2.57 16.85 -2.55
N ALA A 37 3.62 16.02 -2.55
CA ALA A 37 3.65 14.83 -1.70
C ALA A 37 3.48 15.24 -0.23
N ARG A 38 2.69 14.47 0.52
CA ARG A 38 2.47 14.66 1.96
C ARG A 38 3.38 13.71 2.74
N ALA A 39 3.47 13.91 4.05
CA ALA A 39 4.15 12.98 4.95
C ALA A 39 3.52 11.58 4.85
N GLU A 40 4.30 10.51 5.01
CA GLU A 40 3.83 9.13 4.80
C GLU A 40 2.73 8.68 5.78
N ASP A 41 2.57 9.39 6.89
CA ASP A 41 1.58 9.19 7.95
C ASP A 41 0.45 10.23 7.90
N CYS A 42 0.23 10.87 6.75
CA CYS A 42 -0.82 11.86 6.60
C CYS A 42 -2.23 11.26 6.79
N HIS A 43 -3.16 12.10 7.23
CA HIS A 43 -4.57 11.71 7.27
C HIS A 43 -5.15 11.67 5.85
N VAL A 44 -5.74 10.52 5.50
CA VAL A 44 -6.42 10.26 4.23
C VAL A 44 -7.78 9.67 4.54
N ASP A 45 -8.85 10.32 4.06
CA ASP A 45 -10.21 9.80 4.19
C ASP A 45 -10.44 8.64 3.20
N VAL A 46 -11.19 7.62 3.62
CA VAL A 46 -11.58 6.50 2.75
C VAL A 46 -13.07 6.62 2.43
N TYR A 47 -13.39 6.84 1.16
CA TYR A 47 -14.76 6.90 0.68
C TYR A 47 -15.11 5.62 -0.10
N PRO A 48 -16.04 4.77 0.40
CA PRO A 48 -16.50 3.59 -0.33
C PRO A 48 -17.22 3.91 -1.64
N LEU A 49 -17.82 5.11 -1.71
CA LEU A 49 -18.50 5.67 -2.87
C LEU A 49 -17.97 7.07 -3.13
N PRO A 50 -17.95 7.55 -4.39
CA PRO A 50 -17.54 8.92 -4.71
C PRO A 50 -18.20 9.95 -3.79
N PRO A 51 -17.43 10.89 -3.21
CA PRO A 51 -17.99 11.90 -2.33
C PRO A 51 -18.91 12.85 -3.11
N SER A 52 -19.94 13.37 -2.44
CA SER A 52 -20.92 14.27 -3.04
C SER A 52 -20.37 15.67 -3.33
N GLN A 53 -19.29 16.06 -2.66
CA GLN A 53 -18.63 17.34 -2.84
C GLN A 53 -17.69 17.31 -4.06
N PRO A 54 -17.46 18.45 -4.73
CA PRO A 54 -16.52 18.53 -5.84
C PRO A 54 -15.13 18.01 -5.46
N TYR A 55 -14.50 17.27 -6.37
CA TYR A 55 -13.16 16.74 -6.19
C TYR A 55 -12.42 16.65 -7.52
N THR A 56 -11.09 16.49 -7.44
CA THR A 56 -10.23 16.21 -8.58
C THR A 56 -9.42 14.96 -8.30
N VAL A 57 -9.35 14.05 -9.28
CA VAL A 57 -8.50 12.86 -9.18
C VAL A 57 -7.05 13.27 -9.39
N VAL A 58 -6.22 13.09 -8.36
CA VAL A 58 -4.79 13.45 -8.40
C VAL A 58 -3.90 12.24 -8.70
N SER A 59 -4.37 11.03 -8.37
CA SER A 59 -3.59 9.81 -8.58
C SER A 59 -4.47 8.57 -8.71
N ARG A 60 -3.96 7.57 -9.41
CA ARG A 60 -4.42 6.18 -9.34
C ARG A 60 -3.43 5.39 -8.50
N ILE A 61 -3.92 4.67 -7.51
CA ILE A 61 -3.15 3.89 -6.55
C ILE A 61 -3.42 2.43 -6.83
N THR A 62 -2.36 1.63 -6.84
CA THR A 62 -2.42 0.19 -7.07
C THR A 62 -1.61 -0.49 -5.98
N VAL A 63 -2.25 -1.40 -5.25
CA VAL A 63 -1.62 -2.22 -4.22
C VAL A 63 -1.76 -3.67 -4.64
N HIS A 64 -0.62 -4.31 -4.90
CA HIS A 64 -0.54 -5.72 -5.21
C HIS A 64 -0.33 -6.50 -3.92
N VAL A 65 -1.16 -7.53 -3.71
CA VAL A 65 -1.10 -8.42 -2.56
C VAL A 65 -0.91 -9.84 -3.07
N ASP A 66 0.21 -10.45 -2.70
CA ASP A 66 0.50 -11.85 -2.98
C ASP A 66 0.49 -12.64 -1.66
N ARG A 67 -0.34 -13.68 -1.63
CA ARG A 67 -0.53 -14.57 -0.48
C ARG A 67 -0.32 -16.02 -0.86
N THR A 68 0.43 -16.69 0.00
CA THR A 68 0.76 -18.12 -0.11
C THR A 68 -0.25 -19.06 0.58
N HIS A 69 -1.27 -18.55 1.28
CA HIS A 69 -2.28 -19.36 1.99
C HIS A 69 -3.71 -18.78 1.96
N PHE A 70 -4.70 -19.68 1.88
CA PHE A 70 -6.17 -19.49 1.84
C PHE A 70 -6.82 -18.80 3.06
N LEU A 71 -6.13 -17.93 3.79
CA LEU A 71 -6.78 -17.11 4.82
C LEU A 71 -7.56 -15.98 4.15
N GLY A 72 -8.83 -15.79 4.56
CA GLY A 72 -9.82 -14.95 3.89
C GLY A 72 -9.32 -13.56 3.47
N ARG A 73 -9.83 -13.08 2.34
CA ARG A 73 -9.55 -11.75 1.81
C ARG A 73 -10.17 -10.70 2.75
N SER A 74 -9.38 -9.70 3.14
CA SER A 74 -9.86 -8.51 3.84
C SER A 74 -9.16 -7.29 3.27
N LEU A 75 -9.94 -6.22 3.05
CA LEU A 75 -9.45 -4.89 2.72
C LEU A 75 -8.55 -4.30 3.81
N ASP A 76 -8.64 -4.80 5.05
CA ASP A 76 -7.84 -4.29 6.18
C ASP A 76 -6.34 -4.49 5.98
N GLU A 77 -5.93 -5.52 5.25
CA GLU A 77 -4.52 -5.86 5.06
C GLU A 77 -3.80 -4.93 4.07
N PRO A 78 -4.32 -4.64 2.86
CA PRO A 78 -3.70 -3.68 1.95
C PRO A 78 -3.92 -2.22 2.34
N MET A 79 -4.86 -1.93 3.26
CA MET A 79 -5.23 -0.55 3.60
C MET A 79 -4.06 0.33 4.06
N PRO A 80 -3.15 -0.12 4.95
CA PRO A 80 -2.03 0.72 5.39
C PRO A 80 -1.10 1.12 4.25
N GLU A 81 -0.86 0.21 3.29
CA GLU A 81 -0.04 0.50 2.13
C GLU A 81 -0.78 1.43 1.16
N LEU A 82 -2.08 1.22 0.95
CA LEU A 82 -2.92 2.09 0.14
C LEU A 82 -2.90 3.54 0.65
N LEU A 83 -3.08 3.73 1.96
CA LEU A 83 -3.07 5.05 2.59
C LEU A 83 -1.68 5.70 2.52
N ARG A 84 -0.61 4.93 2.71
CA ARG A 84 0.76 5.41 2.54
C ARG A 84 1.00 5.93 1.13
N GLN A 85 0.56 5.19 0.10
CA GLN A 85 0.71 5.62 -1.29
C GLN A 85 -0.18 6.84 -1.62
N ALA A 86 -1.38 6.93 -1.04
CA ALA A 86 -2.24 8.12 -1.13
C ALA A 86 -1.57 9.37 -0.54
N CYS A 87 -0.87 9.22 0.59
CA CYS A 87 -0.09 10.31 1.16
C CYS A 87 1.06 10.76 0.26
N ARG A 88 1.83 9.81 -0.27
CA ARG A 88 2.94 10.09 -1.19
C ARG A 88 2.46 10.72 -2.50
N SER A 89 1.24 10.40 -2.93
CA SER A 89 0.64 10.99 -4.13
C SER A 89 0.08 12.40 -3.91
N GLY A 90 -0.14 12.81 -2.65
CA GLY A 90 -0.70 14.11 -2.29
C GLY A 90 -2.23 14.13 -2.27
N ALA A 91 -2.88 12.97 -2.16
CA ALA A 91 -4.33 12.86 -2.02
C ALA A 91 -4.80 13.28 -0.62
N ASP A 92 -6.00 13.84 -0.54
CA ASP A 92 -6.71 14.11 0.72
C ASP A 92 -7.58 12.91 1.11
N ALA A 93 -8.06 12.18 0.11
CA ALA A 93 -8.91 11.02 0.30
C ALA A 93 -8.72 9.99 -0.82
N VAL A 94 -9.23 8.78 -0.62
CA VAL A 94 -9.31 7.72 -1.64
C VAL A 94 -10.75 7.32 -1.89
N THR A 95 -11.09 7.01 -3.13
CA THR A 95 -12.41 6.56 -3.56
C THR A 95 -12.30 5.48 -4.64
N ASN A 96 -13.43 4.91 -5.08
CA ASN A 96 -13.49 3.95 -6.18
C ASN A 96 -12.60 2.73 -5.95
N LEU A 97 -12.66 2.17 -4.74
CA LEU A 97 -11.91 0.96 -4.40
C LEU A 97 -12.43 -0.21 -5.23
N SER A 98 -11.53 -0.86 -5.96
CA SER A 98 -11.83 -2.05 -6.76
C SER A 98 -10.78 -3.12 -6.52
N GLU A 99 -11.23 -4.31 -6.15
CA GLU A 99 -10.41 -5.51 -6.02
C GLU A 99 -10.48 -6.33 -7.31
N GLU A 100 -9.32 -6.56 -7.93
CA GLU A 100 -9.17 -7.45 -9.07
C GLU A 100 -8.41 -8.69 -8.64
N LEU A 101 -9.00 -9.87 -8.87
CA LEU A 101 -8.37 -11.14 -8.54
C LEU A 101 -7.44 -11.59 -9.66
N ASP A 102 -6.18 -11.87 -9.33
CA ASP A 102 -5.22 -12.46 -10.26
C ASP A 102 -5.28 -13.99 -10.12
N SER A 103 -6.23 -14.63 -10.81
CA SER A 103 -6.45 -16.08 -10.73
C SER A 103 -5.42 -16.87 -11.54
N HIS A 104 -4.16 -16.91 -11.11
CA HIS A 104 -3.12 -17.76 -11.69
C HIS A 104 -2.53 -18.71 -10.64
N SER A 105 -3.17 -19.88 -10.46
CA SER A 105 -2.70 -21.11 -9.79
C SER A 105 -1.99 -21.00 -8.42
N GLU A 106 -2.53 -21.72 -7.43
CA GLU A 106 -1.98 -22.00 -6.08
C GLU A 106 -1.70 -20.81 -5.15
N SER A 107 -1.62 -19.58 -5.65
CA SER A 107 -1.44 -18.35 -4.86
C SER A 107 -2.65 -17.42 -5.00
N ASP A 108 -3.14 -16.90 -3.87
CA ASP A 108 -4.25 -15.94 -3.84
C ASP A 108 -3.67 -14.52 -4.03
N ALA A 109 -3.27 -14.21 -5.27
CA ALA A 109 -2.84 -12.87 -5.64
C ALA A 109 -4.05 -12.00 -6.02
N TYR A 110 -4.06 -10.76 -5.54
CA TYR A 110 -5.06 -9.79 -5.94
C TYR A 110 -4.49 -8.39 -5.93
N THR A 111 -5.11 -7.54 -6.74
CA THR A 111 -4.72 -6.16 -6.91
C THR A 111 -5.85 -5.27 -6.42
N LEU A 112 -5.57 -4.44 -5.41
CA LEU A 112 -6.47 -3.39 -4.95
C LEU A 112 -6.13 -2.09 -5.69
N THR A 113 -7.12 -1.52 -6.37
CA THR A 113 -7.00 -0.24 -7.04
C THR A 113 -7.87 0.80 -6.35
N ALA A 114 -7.41 2.04 -6.32
CA ALA A 114 -8.18 3.18 -5.82
C ALA A 114 -7.80 4.48 -6.52
N GLU A 115 -8.70 5.44 -6.50
CA GLU A 115 -8.45 6.80 -6.97
C GLU A 115 -8.16 7.71 -5.77
N GLY A 116 -6.96 8.30 -5.74
CA GLY A 116 -6.62 9.37 -4.83
C GLY A 116 -7.20 10.69 -5.33
N ILE A 117 -7.97 11.34 -4.48
CA ILE A 117 -8.70 12.57 -4.79
C ILE A 117 -8.27 13.72 -3.89
N ARG A 118 -8.41 14.92 -4.43
CA ARG A 118 -8.30 16.17 -3.71
C ARG A 118 -9.66 16.84 -3.68
N LEU A 119 -10.10 17.25 -2.50
CA LEU A 119 -11.41 17.86 -2.33
C LEU A 119 -11.32 19.33 -2.73
N THR A 120 -12.16 19.77 -3.66
CA THR A 120 -12.22 21.17 -4.08
C THR A 120 -13.29 21.87 -3.25
N ARG A 121 -12.86 22.81 -2.40
CA ARG A 121 -13.75 23.67 -1.61
C ARG A 121 -14.13 24.91 -2.40
#